data_AF-W2XZ48-F1
#
_entry.id   AF-W2XZ48-F1
#
_cell.length_a   1.000
_cell.length_b   1.000
_cell.length_c   1.000
_cell.angle_alpha   90.00
_cell.angle_beta   90.00
_cell.angle_gamma   90.00
#
_symmetry.space_group_name_H-M   'P 1'
#
loop_
_entity.id
_entity.type
_entity.pdbx_description
1 polymer ?
#
loop_
_entity_poly.entity_id
_entity_poly.type
_entity_poly.pdbx_seq_one_letter_code
_entity_poly.pdbx_strand_id
1 'polypeptide(L)'
;MAMMRQMFGYMSAAQRQNQEQMARMLQQQVLLQQQMLQAQMAAQKPQKKKGNPPIFNGQASDDLELWLFSTEQYYSNYAEEMQSESSDFVNTIFANLGPTAQTWDSR
;
A
#
# COMPACT_ATOMS: atom_id res chain seq x y z
N MET A 1 -12.00 -46.89 44.85
CA MET A 1 -12.47 -46.46 43.51
C MET A 1 -12.78 -44.95 43.41
N ALA A 2 -13.23 -44.26 44.47
CA ALA A 2 -13.59 -42.83 44.39
C ALA A 2 -12.41 -41.86 44.16
N MET A 3 -11.25 -42.14 44.80
CA MET A 3 -10.08 -41.25 44.75
C MET A 3 -9.41 -41.17 43.36
N MET A 4 -9.36 -42.29 42.61
CA MET A 4 -8.86 -42.29 41.22
C MET A 4 -9.73 -41.46 40.28
N ARG A 5 -11.06 -41.47 40.48
CA ARG A 5 -12.01 -40.70 39.68
C ARG A 5 -11.82 -39.19 39.90
N GLN A 6 -11.51 -38.81 41.13
CA GLN A 6 -11.22 -37.43 41.50
C GLN A 6 -9.88 -36.98 40.91
N MET A 7 -8.83 -37.80 41.00
CA MET A 7 -7.51 -37.49 40.44
C MET A 7 -7.55 -37.32 38.92
N PHE A 8 -8.29 -38.17 38.20
CA PHE A 8 -8.52 -38.03 36.76
C PHE A 8 -9.28 -36.74 36.41
N GLY A 9 -10.26 -36.37 37.22
CA GLY A 9 -10.98 -35.09 37.10
C GLY A 9 -10.04 -33.89 37.19
N TYR A 10 -9.18 -33.82 38.22
CA TYR A 10 -8.21 -32.75 38.38
C TYR A 10 -7.19 -32.69 37.23
N MET A 11 -6.68 -33.83 36.80
CA MET A 11 -5.69 -33.91 35.72
C MET A 11 -6.30 -33.45 34.37
N SER A 12 -7.55 -33.81 34.11
CA SER A 12 -8.29 -33.35 32.92
C SER A 12 -8.61 -31.84 32.96
N ALA A 13 -8.93 -31.29 34.14
CA ALA A 13 -9.18 -29.86 34.33
C ALA A 13 -7.90 -29.04 34.17
N ALA A 14 -6.79 -29.50 34.76
CA ALA A 14 -5.48 -28.86 34.62
C ALA A 14 -5.00 -28.85 33.16
N GLN A 15 -5.24 -29.94 32.42
CA GLN A 15 -4.86 -30.00 31.01
C GLN A 15 -5.68 -29.04 30.14
N ARG A 16 -7.00 -28.94 30.37
CA ARG A 16 -7.85 -27.94 29.66
C ARG A 16 -7.41 -26.52 29.94
N GLN A 17 -7.11 -26.20 31.20
CA GLN A 17 -6.68 -24.87 31.59
C GLN A 17 -5.35 -24.47 30.94
N ASN A 18 -4.42 -25.42 30.80
CA ASN A 18 -3.14 -25.19 30.11
C ASN A 18 -3.35 -24.97 28.60
N GLN A 19 -4.22 -25.76 27.96
CA GLN A 19 -4.58 -25.55 26.54
C GLN A 19 -5.23 -24.18 26.31
N GLU A 20 -6.13 -23.75 27.19
CA GLU A 20 -6.80 -22.44 27.09
C GLU A 20 -5.81 -21.27 27.26
N GLN A 21 -4.86 -21.39 28.19
CA GLN A 21 -3.79 -20.38 28.33
C GLN A 21 -2.93 -20.29 27.07
N MET A 22 -2.55 -21.43 26.50
CA MET A 22 -1.74 -21.47 25.28
C MET A 22 -2.51 -20.88 24.09
N ALA A 23 -3.80 -21.22 23.95
CA ALA A 23 -4.65 -20.67 22.91
C ALA A 23 -4.80 -19.14 23.01
N ARG A 24 -4.92 -18.60 24.22
CA ARG A 24 -4.96 -17.14 24.45
C ARG A 24 -3.65 -16.45 24.09
N MET A 25 -2.51 -17.07 24.41
CA MET A 25 -1.21 -16.52 24.05
C MET A 25 -1.02 -16.51 22.53
N LEU A 26 -1.39 -17.59 21.86
CA LEU A 26 -1.29 -17.68 20.41
C LEU A 26 -2.19 -16.65 19.71
N GLN A 27 -3.42 -16.47 20.19
CA GLN A 27 -4.33 -15.43 19.67
C GLN A 27 -3.73 -14.03 19.80
N GLN A 28 -3.14 -13.69 20.96
CA GLN A 28 -2.50 -12.39 21.14
C GLN A 28 -1.33 -12.19 20.17
N GLN A 29 -0.50 -13.22 19.98
CA GLN A 29 0.64 -13.14 19.06
C GLN A 29 0.16 -12.95 17.61
N VAL A 30 -0.88 -13.66 17.18
CA VAL A 30 -1.48 -13.51 15.84
C VAL A 30 -2.08 -12.12 15.66
N LEU A 31 -2.77 -11.60 16.68
CA LEU A 31 -3.37 -10.27 16.63
C LEU A 31 -2.29 -9.19 16.47
N LEU A 32 -1.20 -9.29 17.24
CA LEU A 32 -0.08 -8.35 17.16
C LEU A 32 0.62 -8.42 15.80
N GLN A 33 0.82 -9.61 15.26
CA GLN A 33 1.42 -9.80 13.94
C GLN A 33 0.54 -9.20 12.83
N GLN A 34 -0.78 -9.42 12.88
CA GLN A 34 -1.73 -8.79 11.96
C GLN A 34 -1.70 -7.27 12.06
N GLN A 35 -1.65 -6.72 13.28
CA GLN A 35 -1.63 -5.28 13.48
C GLN A 35 -0.34 -4.66 12.92
N MET A 36 0.81 -5.33 13.09
CA MET A 36 2.07 -4.90 12.47
C MET A 36 2.03 -4.99 10.94
N LEU A 37 1.47 -6.06 10.37
CA LEU A 37 1.29 -6.19 8.91
C LEU A 37 0.39 -5.10 8.35
N GLN A 38 -0.74 -4.81 9.00
CA GLN A 38 -1.63 -3.71 8.62
C GLN A 38 -0.94 -2.36 8.75
N ALA A 39 -0.18 -2.12 9.82
CA ALA A 39 0.59 -0.88 9.98
C ALA A 39 1.67 -0.73 8.89
N GLN A 40 2.34 -1.82 8.50
CA GLN A 40 3.31 -1.80 7.40
C GLN A 40 2.65 -1.57 6.04
N MET A 41 1.46 -2.13 5.79
CA MET A 41 0.71 -1.86 4.56
C MET A 41 0.16 -0.43 4.51
N ALA A 42 -0.33 0.09 5.64
CA ALA A 42 -0.80 1.48 5.75
C ALA A 42 0.34 2.50 5.69
N ALA A 43 1.52 2.16 6.22
CA ALA A 43 2.72 3.01 6.19
C ALA A 43 3.49 2.92 4.87
N GLN A 44 3.25 1.88 4.06
CA GLN A 44 3.64 1.87 2.65
C GLN A 44 2.78 2.89 1.90
N LYS A 45 3.12 4.18 2.07
CA LYS A 45 2.80 5.17 1.04
C LYS A 45 3.30 4.55 -0.26
N PRO A 46 2.45 4.46 -1.29
CA PRO A 46 2.89 3.98 -2.58
C PRO A 46 4.17 4.72 -2.95
N GLN A 47 5.28 4.00 -3.08
CA GLN A 47 6.56 4.64 -3.37
C GLN A 47 6.38 5.44 -4.66
N LYS A 48 6.56 6.77 -4.59
CA LYS A 48 6.68 7.62 -5.78
C LYS A 48 7.73 6.92 -6.67
N LYS A 49 7.31 6.46 -7.86
CA LYS A 49 8.11 5.54 -8.69
C LYS A 49 9.51 6.14 -8.88
N LYS A 50 10.56 5.36 -8.56
CA LYS A 50 11.98 5.79 -8.54
C LYS A 50 12.62 6.02 -9.93
N GLY A 51 11.82 6.07 -11.00
CA GLY A 51 12.28 6.26 -12.37
C GLY A 51 12.14 7.70 -12.84
N ASN A 52 12.65 8.01 -14.03
CA ASN A 52 12.31 9.28 -14.68
C ASN A 52 10.81 9.28 -15.06
N PRO A 53 10.13 10.44 -14.99
CA PRO A 53 8.77 10.56 -15.48
C PRO A 53 8.71 10.28 -17.00
N PRO A 54 7.58 9.77 -17.52
CA PRO A 54 7.38 9.65 -18.95
C PRO A 54 7.45 11.01 -19.64
N ILE A 55 8.22 11.11 -20.73
CA ILE A 55 8.37 12.34 -21.53
C ILE A 55 7.59 12.18 -22.83
N PHE A 56 6.85 13.23 -23.24
CA PHE A 56 6.19 13.30 -24.54
C PHE A 56 6.75 14.45 -25.34
N ASN A 57 7.37 14.16 -26.49
CA ASN A 57 8.05 15.21 -27.27
C ASN A 57 7.10 15.93 -28.23
N GLY A 58 5.94 15.35 -28.55
CA GLY A 58 4.98 15.89 -29.52
C GLY A 58 5.37 15.59 -30.96
N GLN A 59 6.14 14.52 -31.19
CA GLN A 59 6.51 14.07 -32.54
C GLN A 59 5.44 13.12 -33.10
N ALA A 60 5.32 13.01 -34.42
CA ALA A 60 4.36 12.09 -35.05
C ALA A 60 4.64 10.60 -34.77
N SER A 61 5.87 10.28 -34.36
CA SER A 61 6.28 8.95 -33.91
C SER A 61 5.94 8.66 -32.45
N ASP A 62 5.58 9.68 -31.67
CA ASP A 62 5.24 9.51 -30.26
C ASP A 62 3.84 8.91 -30.13
N ASP A 63 3.71 7.90 -29.29
CA ASP A 63 2.42 7.29 -28.97
C ASP A 63 1.77 8.05 -27.80
N LEU A 64 0.77 8.88 -28.14
CA LEU A 64 0.06 9.71 -27.17
C LEU A 64 -0.68 8.86 -26.12
N GLU A 65 -1.34 7.79 -26.55
CA GLU A 65 -2.13 6.92 -25.66
C GLU A 65 -1.23 6.20 -24.66
N LEU A 66 -0.10 5.68 -25.14
CA LEU A 66 0.90 5.05 -24.28
C LEU A 66 1.50 6.04 -23.29
N TRP A 67 1.76 7.29 -23.71
CA TRP A 67 2.27 8.32 -22.80
C TRP A 67 1.25 8.72 -21.73
N LEU A 68 -0.02 8.93 -22.10
CA LEU A 68 -1.10 9.23 -21.16
C LEU A 68 -1.22 8.11 -20.11
N PHE A 69 -1.32 6.86 -20.56
CA PHE A 69 -1.38 5.71 -19.67
C PHE A 69 -0.16 5.65 -18.72
N SER A 70 1.04 5.80 -19.27
CA SER A 70 2.27 5.75 -18.46
C SER A 70 2.34 6.88 -17.44
N THR A 71 1.85 8.07 -17.79
CA THR A 71 1.82 9.26 -16.93
C THR A 71 0.82 9.09 -15.79
N GLU A 72 -0.40 8.64 -16.07
CA GLU A 72 -1.40 8.31 -15.04
C GLU A 72 -0.87 7.25 -14.07
N GLN A 73 -0.23 6.20 -14.59
CA GLN A 73 0.37 5.16 -13.76
C GLN A 73 1.59 5.66 -12.97
N TYR A 74 2.32 6.67 -13.45
CA TYR A 74 3.46 7.24 -12.73
C TYR A 74 3.01 8.14 -11.58
N TYR A 75 1.96 8.94 -11.81
CA TYR A 75 1.41 9.90 -10.85
C TYR A 75 0.21 9.38 -10.05
N SER A 76 -0.08 8.07 -10.09
CA SER A 76 -1.24 7.45 -9.40
C SER A 76 -1.33 7.76 -7.90
N ASN A 77 -0.20 8.16 -7.29
CA ASN A 77 -0.06 8.40 -5.86
C ASN A 77 -0.01 9.89 -5.50
N TYR A 78 -0.25 10.77 -6.48
CA TYR A 78 -0.23 12.23 -6.34
C TYR A 78 -1.66 12.79 -6.23
N ALA A 79 -2.60 11.99 -5.72
CA ALA A 79 -4.01 12.36 -5.66
C ALA A 79 -4.26 13.64 -4.85
N GLU A 80 -3.47 13.89 -3.80
CA GLU A 80 -3.55 15.12 -3.01
C GLU A 80 -3.11 16.34 -3.84
N GLU A 81 -1.97 16.23 -4.54
CA GLU A 81 -1.46 17.30 -5.40
C GLU A 81 -2.39 17.56 -6.60
N MET A 82 -3.02 16.52 -7.16
CA MET A 82 -4.01 16.63 -8.24
C MET A 82 -5.31 17.33 -7.81
N GLN A 83 -5.71 17.18 -6.55
CA GLN A 83 -6.93 17.78 -6.01
C GLN A 83 -6.71 19.18 -5.44
N SER A 84 -5.46 19.59 -5.27
CA SER A 84 -5.13 20.94 -4.83
C SER A 84 -5.56 21.99 -5.86
N GLU A 85 -6.07 23.13 -5.40
CA GLU A 85 -6.32 24.30 -6.25
C GLU A 85 -5.03 25.08 -6.58
N SER A 86 -3.94 24.37 -6.89
CA SER A 86 -2.68 24.97 -7.32
C SER A 86 -2.26 24.47 -8.71
N SER A 87 -1.42 25.25 -9.39
CA SER A 87 -0.84 24.85 -10.67
C SER A 87 0.37 23.93 -10.52
N ASP A 88 0.78 23.57 -9.30
CA ASP A 88 2.05 22.85 -9.07
C ASP A 88 2.08 21.48 -9.73
N PHE A 89 0.96 20.74 -9.67
CA PHE A 89 0.86 19.45 -10.33
C PHE A 89 0.87 19.60 -11.85
N VAL A 90 0.13 20.57 -12.39
CA VAL A 90 0.13 20.87 -13.83
C VAL A 90 1.52 21.27 -14.32
N ASN A 91 2.22 22.14 -13.58
CA ASN A 91 3.59 22.56 -13.87
C ASN A 91 4.55 21.37 -13.86
N THR A 92 4.34 20.40 -12.97
CA THR A 92 5.13 19.16 -12.92
C THR A 92 4.94 18.32 -14.17
N ILE A 93 3.70 18.17 -14.66
CA ILE A 93 3.43 17.46 -15.92
C ILE A 93 4.01 18.23 -17.11
N PHE A 94 3.79 19.55 -17.16
CA PHE A 94 4.28 20.42 -18.23
C PHE A 94 5.80 20.40 -18.36
N ALA A 95 6.53 20.37 -17.24
CA ALA A 95 7.99 20.28 -17.24
C ALA A 95 8.52 18.98 -17.89
N ASN A 96 7.70 17.94 -18.00
CA ASN A 96 8.04 16.67 -18.64
C ASN A 96 7.59 16.61 -20.11
N LEU A 97 6.95 17.65 -20.63
CA LEU A 97 6.69 17.79 -22.06
C LEU A 97 7.96 18.25 -22.78
N GLY A 98 8.22 17.69 -23.95
CA GLY A 98 9.28 18.16 -24.83
C GLY A 98 8.91 19.50 -25.49
N PRO A 99 9.90 20.21 -26.07
CA PRO A 99 9.71 21.57 -26.58
C PRO A 99 8.58 21.70 -27.62
N THR A 100 8.38 20.71 -28.48
CA THR A 100 7.32 20.74 -29.49
C THR A 100 5.93 20.61 -28.85
N ALA A 101 5.75 19.66 -27.92
CA ALA A 101 4.51 19.52 -27.17
C ALA A 101 4.17 20.78 -26.34
N GLN A 102 5.16 21.42 -25.71
CA GLN A 102 4.96 22.67 -24.96
C GLN A 102 4.48 23.83 -25.85
N THR A 103 4.88 23.86 -27.13
CA THR A 103 4.42 24.91 -28.06
C THR A 103 2.96 24.75 -28.53
N TRP A 104 2.34 23.59 -28.32
CA TRP A 104 0.91 23.38 -28.64
C TRP A 104 -0.01 24.00 -27.59
N ASP A 105 0.46 24.04 -26.33
CA ASP A 105 -0.29 24.55 -25.18
C ASP A 105 -0.17 26.08 -25.02
N SER A 106 0.65 26.72 -25.85
CA SER A 106 0.93 28.17 -25.81
C SER A 106 0.34 28.95 -27.00
N ARG A 107 -0.55 28.33 -27.78
CA ARG A 107 -1.35 28.96 -28.83
C ARG A 107 -2.81 29.07 -28.42
#